data_AF-A0AAD3NH93-F1
#
_entry.id   AF-A0AAD3NH93-F1
#
_cell.length_a   1.000
_cell.length_b   1.000
_cell.length_c   1.000
_cell.angle_alpha   90.00
_cell.angle_beta   90.00
_cell.angle_gamma   90.00
#
_symmetry.space_group_name_H-M   'P 1'
#
loop_
_entity.id
_entity.type
_entity.pdbx_description
1 polymer ?
#
loop_
_entity_poly.entity_id
_entity_poly.type
_entity_poly.pdbx_seq_one_letter_code
_entity_poly.pdbx_strand_id
1 'polypeptide(L)'
;TVEMHKEKVSRREIGVFTAVRRVPRSQKILPPAQPPAGTQPRPPYSRRPINYQQLDGLGHGMKVSGKQSDRTGTIRKHGASV
;
A
#
# COMPACT_ATOMS: atom_id res chain seq x y z
N THR A 1 -35.48 26.24 46.27
CA THR A 1 -34.04 26.23 46.65
C THR A 1 -33.61 24.89 47.24
N VAL A 2 -34.44 24.25 48.08
CA VAL A 2 -34.16 22.93 48.69
C VAL A 2 -33.97 21.79 47.67
N GLU A 3 -34.79 21.72 46.62
CA GLU A 3 -34.67 20.66 45.61
C GLU A 3 -33.33 20.71 44.85
N MET A 4 -32.82 21.92 44.56
CA MET A 4 -31.47 22.07 44.01
C MET A 4 -30.38 21.60 44.97
N HIS A 5 -30.58 21.78 46.28
CA HIS A 5 -29.62 21.32 47.28
C HIS A 5 -29.59 19.80 47.34
N LYS A 6 -30.76 19.16 47.41
CA LYS A 6 -30.89 17.69 47.40
C LYS A 6 -30.21 17.08 46.17
N GLU A 7 -30.47 17.61 44.98
CA GLU A 7 -29.83 17.14 43.75
C GLU A 7 -28.30 17.26 43.79
N LYS A 8 -27.76 18.38 44.31
CA LYS A 8 -26.30 18.56 44.43
C LYS A 8 -25.67 17.59 45.42
N VAL A 9 -26.33 17.29 46.54
CA VAL A 9 -25.87 16.30 47.52
C VAL A 9 -25.82 14.92 46.86
N SER A 10 -26.91 14.49 46.22
CA SER A 10 -26.97 13.21 45.51
C SER A 10 -25.90 13.08 44.43
N ARG A 11 -25.65 14.14 43.63
CA ARG A 11 -24.58 14.14 42.60
C ARG A 11 -23.18 14.02 43.20
N ARG A 12 -22.94 14.63 44.37
CA ARG A 12 -21.66 14.53 45.08
C ARG A 12 -21.44 13.11 45.58
N GLU A 13 -22.48 12.47 46.12
CA GLU A 13 -22.43 11.09 46.63
C GLU A 13 -22.09 10.10 45.52
N ILE A 14 -22.80 10.15 44.38
CA ILE A 14 -22.48 9.27 43.23
C ILE A 14 -21.12 9.63 42.61
N GLY A 15 -20.72 10.90 42.67
CA GLY A 15 -19.47 11.39 42.09
C GLY A 15 -18.22 10.74 42.70
N VAL A 16 -18.24 10.39 43.99
CA VAL A 16 -17.13 9.70 44.68
C VAL A 16 -16.82 8.35 44.06
N PHE A 17 -17.82 7.69 43.47
CA PHE A 17 -17.67 6.38 42.83
C PHE A 17 -17.37 6.46 41.33
N THR A 18 -17.22 7.66 40.77
CA THR A 18 -16.90 7.85 39.35
C THR A 18 -15.43 8.18 39.13
N ALA A 19 -14.93 7.82 37.95
CA ALA A 19 -13.61 8.22 37.48
C ALA A 19 -13.73 8.80 36.07
N VAL A 20 -12.81 9.70 35.70
CA VAL A 20 -12.79 10.30 34.37
C VAL A 20 -12.47 9.22 33.33
N ARG A 21 -13.44 8.93 32.43
CA ARG A 21 -13.22 8.10 31.26
C ARG A 21 -12.98 8.99 30.03
N ARG A 22 -11.74 9.01 29.54
CA ARG A 22 -11.42 9.67 28.26
C ARG A 22 -11.82 8.74 27.11
N VAL A 23 -12.84 9.12 26.35
CA VAL A 23 -13.23 8.41 25.13
C VAL A 23 -12.58 9.14 23.95
N PRO A 24 -11.53 8.56 23.33
CA PRO A 24 -10.91 9.19 22.17
C PRO A 24 -11.90 9.16 21.00
N ARG A 25 -12.03 10.29 20.32
CA ARG A 25 -12.79 10.38 19.07
C ARG A 25 -11.86 10.05 17.90
N SER A 26 -12.01 8.88 17.30
CA SER A 26 -11.28 8.48 16.09
C SER A 26 -12.16 8.54 14.84
N GLN A 27 -11.53 8.67 13.67
CA GLN A 27 -12.20 8.54 12.39
C GLN A 27 -12.34 7.05 12.01
N LYS A 28 -13.37 6.71 11.24
CA LYS A 28 -13.64 5.32 10.83
C LYS A 28 -12.58 4.73 9.90
N ILE A 29 -11.92 5.57 9.11
CA ILE A 29 -10.87 5.17 8.17
C ILE A 29 -9.74 6.17 8.32
N LEU A 30 -8.56 5.68 8.69
CA LEU A 30 -7.32 6.44 8.61
C LEU A 30 -6.48 5.86 7.46
N PRO A 31 -6.17 6.64 6.42
CA PRO A 31 -5.19 6.21 5.44
C PRO A 31 -3.82 6.06 6.12
N PRO A 32 -2.97 5.13 5.64
CA PRO A 32 -1.62 4.97 6.17
C PRO A 32 -0.81 6.25 5.99
N ALA A 33 0.06 6.56 6.96
CA ALA A 33 0.86 7.78 6.97
C ALA A 33 1.86 7.85 5.80
N GLN A 34 2.28 6.69 5.30
CA GLN A 34 3.03 6.56 4.06
C GLN A 34 2.14 5.90 3.01
N PRO A 35 2.23 6.33 1.73
CA PRO A 35 1.57 5.59 0.66
C PRO A 35 2.02 4.13 0.75
N PRO A 36 1.12 3.13 0.76
CA PRO A 36 1.52 1.73 0.66
C PRO A 36 2.43 1.58 -0.56
N ALA A 37 3.38 0.64 -0.54
CA ALA A 37 4.29 0.40 -1.67
C ALA A 37 3.54 0.19 -3.02
N GLY A 38 2.23 -0.13 -2.98
CA GLY A 38 1.34 -0.20 -4.14
C GLY A 38 0.80 1.13 -4.70
N THR A 39 1.05 2.26 -4.04
CA THR A 39 0.79 3.63 -4.56
C THR A 39 2.01 4.24 -5.24
N GLN A 40 3.15 3.53 -5.28
CA GLN A 40 4.18 3.87 -6.25
C GLN A 40 3.54 3.77 -7.64
N PRO A 41 3.65 4.82 -8.48
CA PRO A 41 3.14 4.76 -9.84
C PRO A 41 3.68 3.48 -10.48
N ARG A 42 2.78 2.57 -10.87
CA ARG A 42 3.19 1.36 -11.57
C ARG A 42 4.02 1.81 -12.78
N PRO A 43 5.22 1.26 -13.00
CA PRO A 43 5.99 1.60 -14.18
C PRO A 43 5.14 1.40 -15.43
N PRO A 44 5.20 2.33 -16.40
CA PRO A 44 4.42 2.20 -17.62
C PRO A 44 4.78 0.89 -18.33
N TYR A 45 3.78 0.27 -18.96
CA TYR A 45 4.00 -0.98 -19.68
C TYR A 45 4.97 -0.77 -20.85
N SER A 46 5.95 -1.66 -20.97
CA SER A 46 6.91 -1.70 -22.07
C SER A 46 7.09 -3.14 -22.53
N ARG A 47 6.96 -3.39 -23.84
CA ARG A 47 7.18 -4.72 -24.43
C ARG A 47 8.68 -5.00 -24.44
N ARG A 48 9.10 -6.04 -23.73
CA ARG A 48 10.48 -6.54 -23.74
C ARG A 48 10.51 -7.94 -24.36
N PRO A 49 11.47 -8.25 -25.25
CA PRO A 49 11.64 -9.61 -25.76
C PRO A 49 12.05 -10.55 -24.63
N ILE A 50 11.87 -11.86 -24.84
CA ILE A 50 12.25 -12.88 -23.85
C ILE A 50 13.78 -12.89 -23.72
N ASN A 51 14.27 -12.68 -22.49
CA ASN A 51 15.69 -12.79 -22.16
C ASN A 51 15.96 -14.14 -21.50
N TYR A 52 16.55 -15.07 -22.26
CA TYR A 52 16.90 -16.40 -21.75
C TYR A 52 18.11 -16.40 -20.80
N GLN A 53 18.89 -15.33 -20.75
CA GLN A 53 20.12 -15.23 -19.96
C GLN A 53 19.92 -14.53 -18.60
N GLN A 54 18.70 -14.06 -18.29
CA GLN A 54 18.43 -13.23 -17.12
C GLN A 54 18.79 -13.92 -15.79
N LEU A 55 18.78 -15.25 -15.76
CA LEU A 55 19.02 -16.05 -14.57
C LEU A 55 20.35 -16.81 -14.60
N ASP A 56 21.18 -16.63 -15.64
CA ASP A 56 22.45 -17.35 -15.79
C ASP A 56 23.44 -17.05 -14.66
N GLY A 57 23.24 -15.96 -13.91
CA GLY A 57 24.05 -15.61 -12.73
C GLY A 57 23.57 -16.24 -11.42
N LEU A 58 22.44 -16.96 -11.43
CA LEU A 58 21.88 -17.62 -10.25
C LEU A 58 22.28 -19.10 -10.26
N GLY A 59 23.01 -19.54 -9.22
CA GLY A 59 23.48 -20.92 -9.12
C GLY A 59 24.59 -21.24 -10.13
N HIS A 60 24.47 -22.38 -10.83
CA HIS A 60 25.46 -22.87 -11.80
C HIS A 60 24.99 -22.63 -13.25
N GLY A 61 24.68 -21.38 -13.59
CA GLY A 61 24.21 -21.03 -14.93
C GLY A 61 25.31 -21.13 -15.99
N MET A 62 24.96 -21.62 -17.18
CA MET A 62 25.86 -21.75 -18.32
C MET A 62 25.53 -20.69 -19.38
N LYS A 63 26.53 -19.89 -19.76
CA LYS A 63 26.38 -18.88 -20.81
C LYS A 63 26.54 -19.51 -22.19
N VAL A 64 25.61 -19.26 -23.09
CA VAL A 64 25.71 -19.71 -24.49
C VAL A 64 26.62 -18.73 -25.25
N SER A 65 27.81 -19.15 -25.70
CA SER A 65 28.79 -18.28 -26.38
C SER A 65 28.52 -18.00 -27.86
N GLY A 66 27.36 -18.41 -28.38
CA GLY A 66 26.96 -18.12 -29.75
C GLY A 66 26.29 -16.75 -29.84
N LYS A 67 26.66 -15.95 -30.86
CA LYS A 67 25.99 -14.69 -31.23
C LYS A 67 24.48 -14.91 -31.25
N GLN A 68 23.78 -14.55 -30.16
CA GLN A 68 22.33 -14.55 -30.14
C GLN A 68 21.93 -13.53 -31.19
N SER A 69 21.23 -14.00 -32.23
CA SER A 69 20.69 -13.09 -33.23
C SER A 69 19.75 -12.13 -32.49
N ASP A 70 19.97 -10.83 -32.64
CA ASP A 70 19.12 -9.76 -32.12
C ASP A 70 17.70 -9.75 -32.74
N ARG A 71 17.21 -10.91 -33.21
CA ARG A 71 16.01 -11.10 -34.03
C ARG A 71 14.90 -11.86 -33.34
N THR A 72 14.98 -12.13 -32.03
CA THR A 72 13.86 -12.73 -31.29
C THR A 72 12.75 -11.70 -31.04
N GLY A 73 11.96 -11.45 -32.09
CA GLY A 73 10.50 -11.52 -32.00
C GLY A 73 9.74 -10.34 -31.39
N THR A 74 9.92 -9.11 -31.90
CA THR A 74 8.74 -8.26 -32.11
C THR A 74 8.43 -8.25 -33.59
N ILE A 75 7.37 -8.93 -34.02
CA ILE A 75 6.78 -8.72 -35.34
C ILE A 75 6.28 -7.28 -35.35
N ARG A 76 7.14 -6.34 -35.75
CA ARG A 76 6.71 -5.01 -36.18
C ARG A 76 6.32 -5.19 -37.63
N LYS A 77 5.04 -5.46 -37.89
CA LYS A 77 4.50 -5.21 -39.23
C LYS A 77 4.62 -3.71 -39.41
N HIS A 78 5.46 -3.27 -40.34
CA HIS A 78 5.41 -1.90 -40.81
C HIS A 78 4.02 -1.75 -41.44
N GLY A 79 3.11 -1.08 -40.73
CA GLY A 79 1.84 -0.65 -41.30
C GLY A 79 2.16 0.21 -42.51
N ALA A 80 1.62 -0.17 -43.66
CA ALA A 80 1.68 0.62 -44.87
C ALA A 80 1.19 2.04 -44.56
N SER A 81 2.01 3.04 -44.89
CA SER A 81 1.53 4.41 -45.02
C SER A 81 0.59 4.42 -46.21
N VAL A 82 -0.69 4.73 -45.97
CA VAL A 82 -1.61 5.29 -46.95
C VAL A 82 -1.98 6.67 -46.43
#